data_AF-A0A6G0SIW0-F1
#
_entry.id   AF-A0A6G0SIW0-F1
#
_cell.length_a   1.000
_cell.length_b   1.000
_cell.length_c   1.000
_cell.angle_alpha   90.00
_cell.angle_beta   90.00
_cell.angle_gamma   90.00
#
_symmetry.space_group_name_H-M   'P 1'
#
loop_
_entity.id
_entity.type
_entity.pdbx_description
1 polymer ?
#
loop_
_entity_poly.entity_id
_entity_poly.type
_entity_poly.pdbx_seq_one_letter_code
_entity_poly.pdbx_strand_id
1 'polypeptide(L)'
;MPRNLFAETPYPVLRVSEEVKYQLIDLENELLAQHFQQYEEYVAVDNRRVDEQRWKHFKSKEDLHVYEDRRPWNAVPTKSDMPVMLRVGTVPGRLDDLMFGVVNPTVDAMCVQTSYVHDVDTATMLCPIDEPCEEEPFRSLVIKWLPLDASLIKKARDFVYIEATGILHFGNGDRVGYCYPHKS
;
A
#
# COMPACT_ATOMS: atom_id res chain seq x y z
N MET A 1 -10.76 -26.52 -16.45
CA MET A 1 -9.36 -26.19 -16.09
C MET A 1 -9.40 -24.83 -15.40
N PRO A 2 -9.02 -24.71 -14.11
CA PRO A 2 -8.88 -23.39 -13.50
C PRO A 2 -7.71 -22.67 -14.19
N ARG A 3 -7.96 -21.42 -14.61
CA ARG A 3 -6.98 -20.57 -15.29
C ARG A 3 -5.93 -20.14 -14.25
N ASN A 4 -4.65 -20.33 -14.54
CA ASN A 4 -3.56 -20.01 -13.62
C ASN A 4 -3.32 -18.49 -13.65
N LEU A 5 -4.19 -17.73 -12.98
CA LEU A 5 -4.27 -16.26 -13.04
C LEU A 5 -3.04 -15.53 -12.49
N PHE A 6 -2.14 -16.26 -11.81
CA PHE A 6 -1.02 -15.68 -11.06
C PHE A 6 0.33 -15.79 -11.77
N ALA A 7 0.37 -16.37 -12.98
CA ALA A 7 1.59 -16.60 -13.75
C ALA A 7 1.67 -15.82 -15.07
N GLU A 8 0.64 -15.06 -15.44
CA GLU A 8 0.60 -14.31 -16.71
C GLU A 8 0.98 -12.84 -16.50
N THR A 9 2.24 -12.60 -16.10
CA THR A 9 2.85 -11.28 -16.25
C THR A 9 3.38 -11.12 -17.68
N PRO A 10 3.17 -9.97 -18.36
CA PRO A 10 3.76 -9.72 -19.68
C PRO A 10 5.27 -9.45 -19.59
N TYR A 11 5.82 -9.29 -18.38
CA TYR A 11 7.22 -8.99 -18.15
C TYR A 11 8.06 -10.27 -18.02
N PRO A 12 9.27 -10.30 -18.60
CA PRO A 12 10.25 -11.33 -18.26
C PRO A 12 10.67 -11.19 -16.79
N VAL A 13 11.34 -12.22 -16.26
CA VAL A 13 11.90 -12.20 -14.90
C VAL A 13 12.74 -10.94 -14.71
N LEU A 14 12.27 -10.04 -13.84
CA LEU A 14 12.93 -8.78 -13.55
C LEU A 14 14.11 -9.03 -12.61
N ARG A 15 15.31 -8.67 -13.06
CA ARG A 15 16.53 -8.74 -12.25
C ARG A 15 17.03 -7.33 -11.99
N VAL A 16 17.07 -6.96 -10.71
CA VAL A 16 17.58 -5.67 -10.25
C VAL A 16 18.98 -5.89 -9.67
N SER A 17 19.93 -5.02 -9.98
CA SER A 17 21.28 -5.10 -9.41
C SER A 17 21.26 -4.74 -7.93
N GLU A 18 22.23 -5.25 -7.16
CA GLU A 18 22.35 -4.94 -5.73
C GLU A 18 22.45 -3.42 -5.47
N GLU A 19 23.20 -2.70 -6.30
CA GLU A 19 23.29 -1.22 -6.25
C GLU A 19 21.90 -0.56 -6.31
N VAL A 20 21.06 -0.99 -7.25
CA VAL A 20 19.71 -0.42 -7.40
C VAL A 20 18.81 -0.87 -6.24
N LYS A 21 18.95 -2.10 -5.73
CA LYS A 21 18.21 -2.53 -4.55
C LYS A 21 18.50 -1.63 -3.35
N TYR A 22 19.78 -1.32 -3.08
CA TYR A 22 20.16 -0.39 -2.01
C TYR A 22 19.54 1.00 -2.21
N GLN A 23 19.60 1.54 -3.43
CA GLN A 23 18.99 2.83 -3.74
C GLN A 23 17.47 2.84 -3.53
N LEU A 24 16.78 1.74 -3.86
CA LEU A 24 15.34 1.60 -3.64
C LEU A 24 15.00 1.49 -2.16
N ILE A 25 15.82 0.79 -1.38
CA ILE A 25 15.67 0.70 0.09
C ILE A 25 15.88 2.08 0.72
N ASP A 26 16.92 2.82 0.33
CA ASP A 26 17.18 4.16 0.85
C ASP A 26 16.05 5.13 0.51
N LEU A 27 15.55 5.10 -0.73
CA LEU A 27 14.41 5.91 -1.16
C LEU A 27 13.14 5.56 -0.36
N GLU A 28 12.88 4.28 -0.13
CA GLU A 28 11.74 3.84 0.67
C GLU A 28 11.82 4.36 2.10
N ASN A 29 12.98 4.24 2.75
CA ASN A 29 13.18 4.74 4.11
C ASN A 29 12.96 6.25 4.20
N GLU A 30 13.44 7.03 3.22
CA GLU A 30 13.26 8.49 3.18
C GLU A 30 11.78 8.85 3.01
N LEU A 31 11.09 8.23 2.05
CA LEU A 31 9.67 8.46 1.82
C LEU A 31 8.85 8.07 3.04
N LEU A 32 9.13 6.90 3.63
CA LEU A 32 8.42 6.41 4.80
C LEU A 32 8.62 7.34 6.00
N ALA A 33 9.85 7.81 6.26
CA ALA A 33 10.12 8.75 7.34
C ALA A 33 9.29 10.04 7.18
N GLN A 34 9.19 10.58 5.96
CA GLN A 34 8.39 11.76 5.67
C GLN A 34 6.89 11.53 5.93
N HIS A 35 6.34 10.38 5.50
CA HIS A 35 4.92 10.06 5.70
C HIS A 35 4.60 9.71 7.15
N PHE A 36 5.54 9.04 7.83
CA PHE A 36 5.39 8.65 9.23
C PHE A 36 5.29 9.87 10.15
N GLN A 37 6.11 10.89 9.91
CA GLN A 37 6.02 12.14 10.68
C GLN A 37 4.63 12.79 10.56
N GLN A 38 4.06 12.83 9.34
CA GLN A 38 2.71 13.36 9.13
C GLN A 38 1.64 12.51 9.83
N TYR A 39 1.82 11.18 9.84
CA TYR A 39 0.91 10.27 10.55
C TYR A 39 1.03 10.42 12.07
N GLU A 40 2.24 10.58 12.60
CA GLU A 40 2.48 10.81 14.02
C GLU A 40 1.81 12.11 14.49
N GLU A 41 1.90 13.18 13.71
CA GLU A 41 1.17 14.43 13.97
C GLU A 41 -0.35 14.21 14.01
N TYR A 42 -0.92 13.49 13.06
CA TYR A 42 -2.35 13.14 13.06
C TYR A 42 -2.78 12.31 14.28
N VAL A 43 -1.93 11.39 14.72
CA VAL A 43 -2.22 10.55 15.91
C VAL A 43 -2.06 11.36 17.20
N ALA A 44 -0.97 12.12 17.33
CA ALA A 44 -0.59 12.79 18.57
C ALA A 44 -1.31 14.13 18.78
N VAL A 45 -1.48 14.93 17.72
CA VAL A 45 -2.06 16.28 17.78
C VAL A 45 -3.56 16.24 17.54
N ASP A 46 -4.01 15.56 16.49
CA ASP A 46 -5.43 15.50 16.13
C ASP A 46 -6.20 14.41 16.91
N ASN A 47 -5.49 13.60 17.71
CA ASN A 47 -6.04 12.48 18.47
C ASN A 47 -6.89 11.55 17.59
N ARG A 48 -6.41 11.27 16.37
CA ARG A 48 -7.10 10.44 15.35
C ARG A 48 -8.48 10.97 14.95
N ARG A 49 -8.75 12.26 15.15
CA ARG A 49 -10.01 12.89 14.74
C ARG A 49 -9.85 13.41 13.32
N VAL A 50 -10.77 13.01 12.46
CA VAL A 50 -10.83 13.51 11.09
C VAL A 50 -11.32 14.96 11.11
N ASP A 51 -10.53 15.88 10.53
CA ASP A 51 -10.95 17.27 10.31
C ASP A 51 -12.06 17.32 9.25
N GLU A 52 -13.30 17.51 9.70
CA GLU A 52 -14.49 17.59 8.83
C GLU A 52 -14.52 18.86 7.96
N GLN A 53 -13.70 19.88 8.23
CA GLN A 53 -13.58 21.04 7.34
C GLN A 53 -12.83 20.69 6.07
N ARG A 54 -11.80 19.84 6.19
CA ARG A 54 -10.99 19.32 5.09
C ARG A 54 -11.56 18.05 4.47
N TRP A 55 -12.06 17.12 5.27
CA TRP A 55 -12.48 15.80 4.80
C TRP A 55 -14.00 15.72 4.71
N LYS A 56 -14.52 15.51 3.51
CA LYS A 56 -15.95 15.25 3.29
C LYS A 56 -16.22 13.77 3.45
N HIS A 57 -17.12 13.40 4.35
CA HIS A 57 -17.58 12.03 4.45
C HIS A 57 -18.21 11.55 3.14
N PHE A 58 -17.78 10.38 2.65
CA PHE A 58 -18.23 9.77 1.41
C PHE A 58 -19.12 8.55 1.69
N LYS A 59 -18.65 7.60 2.50
CA LYS A 59 -19.37 6.36 2.81
C LYS A 59 -18.88 5.75 4.13
N SER A 60 -19.76 5.01 4.80
CA SER A 60 -19.40 4.12 5.91
C SER A 60 -19.87 2.70 5.65
N LYS A 61 -19.13 1.71 6.15
CA LYS A 61 -19.57 0.32 6.29
C LYS A 61 -18.98 -0.23 7.58
N GLU A 62 -19.84 -0.66 8.51
CA GLU A 62 -19.41 -1.07 9.86
C GLU A 62 -18.54 0.03 10.49
N ASP A 63 -17.38 -0.32 11.06
CA ASP A 63 -16.43 0.64 11.64
C ASP A 63 -15.52 1.32 10.60
N LEU A 64 -15.66 0.99 9.30
CA LEU A 64 -14.88 1.62 8.24
C LEU A 64 -15.59 2.86 7.71
N HIS A 65 -14.95 4.01 7.86
CA HIS A 65 -15.38 5.31 7.36
C HIS A 65 -14.45 5.79 6.25
N VAL A 66 -15.04 6.28 5.16
CA VAL A 66 -14.35 6.75 3.97
C VAL A 66 -14.66 8.22 3.76
N TYR A 67 -13.62 9.03 3.60
CA TYR A 67 -13.67 10.46 3.39
C TYR A 67 -12.91 10.86 2.12
N GLU A 68 -13.33 11.95 1.50
CA GLU A 68 -12.73 12.56 0.31
C GLU A 68 -12.20 13.96 0.67
N ASP A 69 -10.99 14.30 0.23
CA ASP A 69 -10.41 15.63 0.50
C ASP A 69 -11.22 16.72 -0.25
N ARG A 70 -11.62 17.77 0.48
CA ARG A 70 -12.39 18.91 -0.06
C ARG A 70 -11.53 19.92 -0.80
N ARG A 71 -10.19 19.83 -0.74
CA ARG A 71 -9.31 20.75 -1.46
C ARG A 71 -9.71 20.71 -2.95
N PRO A 72 -10.11 21.86 -3.53
CA PRO A 72 -10.40 21.90 -4.94
C PRO A 72 -9.13 21.47 -5.70
N TRP A 73 -9.31 20.75 -6.80
CA TRP A 73 -8.30 20.35 -7.79
C TRP A 73 -7.43 21.52 -8.34
N ASN A 74 -7.57 22.72 -7.80
CA ASN A 74 -7.12 23.99 -8.33
C ASN A 74 -5.74 24.44 -7.80
N ALA A 75 -4.80 23.51 -7.63
CA ALA A 75 -3.38 23.84 -7.46
C ALA A 75 -2.55 22.96 -8.41
N VAL A 76 -2.44 23.42 -9.66
CA VAL A 76 -1.70 22.81 -10.76
C VAL A 76 -2.20 21.41 -11.15
N PRO A 77 -2.77 21.20 -12.35
CA PRO A 77 -3.20 19.87 -12.78
C PRO A 77 -1.98 18.97 -12.98
N THR A 78 -1.59 18.25 -11.93
CA THR A 78 -0.58 17.20 -12.00
C THR A 78 -1.28 15.90 -12.39
N LYS A 79 -1.52 15.72 -13.69
CA LYS A 79 -1.76 14.48 -14.47
C LYS A 79 -2.64 13.31 -13.94
N SER A 80 -3.22 13.38 -12.74
CA SER A 80 -3.95 12.29 -12.11
C SER A 80 -5.22 12.82 -11.45
N ASP A 81 -6.31 12.96 -12.22
CA ASP A 81 -7.69 13.34 -11.81
C ASP A 81 -8.30 12.46 -10.68
N MET A 82 -7.49 11.78 -9.87
CA MET A 82 -7.94 10.93 -8.78
C MET A 82 -8.10 11.74 -7.49
N PRO A 83 -9.27 11.67 -6.84
CA PRO A 83 -9.48 12.30 -5.55
C PRO A 83 -8.60 11.64 -4.48
N VAL A 84 -8.13 12.45 -3.52
CA VAL A 84 -7.44 11.94 -2.34
C VAL A 84 -8.49 11.41 -1.36
N MET A 85 -8.32 10.15 -0.95
CA MET A 85 -9.25 9.45 -0.08
C MET A 85 -8.59 9.10 1.26
N LEU A 86 -9.30 9.34 2.36
CA LEU A 86 -8.92 8.89 3.70
C LEU A 86 -9.87 7.79 4.15
N ARG A 87 -9.33 6.68 4.66
CA ARG A 87 -10.11 5.59 5.24
C ARG A 87 -9.68 5.39 6.68
N VAL A 88 -10.65 5.39 7.59
CA VAL A 88 -10.41 5.23 9.03
C VAL A 88 -11.35 4.16 9.54
N GLY A 89 -10.84 3.23 10.34
CA GLY A 89 -11.66 2.24 11.01
C GLY A 89 -10.89 1.42 12.02
N THR A 90 -11.59 0.51 12.67
CA THR A 90 -11.05 -0.37 13.70
C THR A 90 -11.26 -1.83 13.34
N VAL A 91 -10.25 -2.65 13.63
CA VAL A 91 -10.30 -4.10 13.44
C VAL A 91 -9.92 -4.76 14.77
N PRO A 92 -10.76 -5.66 15.32
CA PRO A 92 -10.41 -6.44 16.51
C PRO A 92 -9.27 -7.42 16.21
N GLY A 93 -8.20 -7.39 17.01
CA GLY A 93 -7.08 -8.32 16.85
C GLY A 93 -5.76 -7.72 17.32
N ARG A 94 -4.67 -8.47 17.09
CA ARG A 94 -3.31 -7.94 17.30
C ARG A 94 -2.81 -7.32 16.00
N LEU A 95 -1.91 -6.35 16.13
CA LEU A 95 -1.21 -5.77 14.98
C LEU A 95 -0.48 -6.84 14.16
N ASP A 96 0.16 -7.80 14.83
CA ASP A 96 0.90 -8.89 14.17
C ASP A 96 -0.02 -9.72 13.27
N ASP A 97 -1.22 -10.04 13.74
CA ASP A 97 -2.21 -10.83 12.98
C ASP A 97 -2.64 -10.08 11.71
N LEU A 98 -2.84 -8.75 11.83
CA LEU A 98 -3.14 -7.89 10.69
C LEU A 98 -1.95 -7.86 9.71
N MET A 99 -0.73 -7.69 10.22
CA MET A 99 0.47 -7.59 9.39
C MET A 99 0.78 -8.90 8.65
N PHE A 100 0.50 -10.06 9.22
CA PHE A 100 0.59 -11.34 8.50
C PHE A 100 -0.44 -11.47 7.36
N GLY A 101 -1.57 -10.78 7.44
CA GLY A 101 -2.53 -10.68 6.33
C GLY A 101 -2.14 -9.67 5.25
N VAL A 102 -1.18 -8.78 5.56
CA VAL A 102 -0.72 -7.71 4.68
C VAL A 102 0.55 -8.11 3.93
N VAL A 103 1.54 -8.65 4.65
CA VAL A 103 2.85 -9.06 4.09
C VAL A 103 2.67 -10.26 3.15
N ASN A 104 3.12 -10.10 1.91
CA ASN A 104 2.94 -11.08 0.84
C ASN A 104 4.21 -11.16 -0.02
N PRO A 105 5.36 -11.58 0.56
CA PRO A 105 6.68 -11.45 -0.05
C PRO A 105 6.96 -12.53 -1.10
N THR A 106 6.00 -13.41 -1.38
CA THR A 106 6.09 -14.44 -2.42
C THR A 106 4.83 -14.47 -3.28
N VAL A 107 4.94 -15.03 -4.48
CA VAL A 107 3.80 -15.24 -5.38
C VAL A 107 2.72 -16.08 -4.70
N ASP A 108 3.10 -17.14 -3.98
CA ASP A 108 2.15 -18.00 -3.26
C ASP A 108 1.39 -17.25 -2.17
N ALA A 109 2.09 -16.40 -1.39
CA ALA A 109 1.46 -15.58 -0.36
C ALA A 109 0.50 -14.55 -0.97
N MET A 110 0.87 -13.93 -2.09
CA MET A 110 -0.03 -13.06 -2.85
C MET A 110 -1.28 -13.81 -3.34
N CYS A 111 -1.13 -15.04 -3.87
CA CYS A 111 -2.26 -15.85 -4.31
C CYS A 111 -3.27 -16.11 -3.18
N VAL A 112 -2.75 -16.46 -2.00
CA VAL A 112 -3.56 -16.67 -0.80
C VAL A 112 -4.29 -15.38 -0.44
N GLN A 113 -3.59 -14.25 -0.37
CA GLN A 113 -4.19 -12.96 -0.03
C GLN A 113 -5.30 -12.54 -1.02
N THR A 114 -5.04 -12.64 -2.33
CA THR A 114 -6.03 -12.31 -3.37
C THR A 114 -7.25 -13.23 -3.33
N SER A 115 -7.12 -14.47 -2.84
CA SER A 115 -8.28 -15.37 -2.73
C SER A 115 -9.32 -14.92 -1.68
N TYR A 116 -8.89 -14.15 -0.67
CA TYR A 116 -9.75 -13.61 0.40
C TYR A 116 -10.20 -12.17 0.11
N VAL A 117 -9.36 -11.37 -0.56
CA VAL A 117 -9.69 -10.00 -0.94
C VAL A 117 -10.46 -10.04 -2.26
N HIS A 118 -11.79 -10.10 -2.18
CA HIS A 118 -12.69 -10.17 -3.34
C HIS A 118 -12.76 -8.85 -4.17
N ASP A 119 -11.83 -7.92 -3.98
CA ASP A 119 -11.82 -6.59 -4.59
C ASP A 119 -10.63 -6.47 -5.55
N VAL A 120 -10.96 -6.46 -6.85
CA VAL A 120 -10.29 -5.85 -8.02
C VAL A 120 -8.75 -5.81 -8.09
N ASP A 121 -8.27 -6.34 -9.23
CA ASP A 121 -6.92 -6.27 -9.80
C ASP A 121 -5.83 -7.11 -9.08
N THR A 122 -5.59 -8.31 -9.62
CA THR A 122 -4.55 -9.23 -9.15
C THR A 122 -3.16 -8.67 -9.48
N ALA A 123 -2.59 -7.89 -8.55
CA ALA A 123 -1.18 -7.54 -8.62
C ALA A 123 -0.33 -8.81 -8.71
N THR A 124 0.72 -8.79 -9.52
CA THR A 124 1.69 -9.89 -9.64
C THR A 124 3.07 -9.39 -9.22
N MET A 125 3.76 -10.15 -8.38
CA MET A 125 5.14 -9.85 -8.02
C MET A 125 6.05 -9.99 -9.24
N LEU A 126 6.89 -8.98 -9.46
CA LEU A 126 7.93 -9.00 -10.48
C LEU A 126 9.31 -9.30 -9.90
N CYS A 127 9.66 -8.71 -8.75
CA CYS A 127 10.98 -8.82 -8.16
C CYS A 127 10.96 -8.52 -6.65
N PRO A 128 11.47 -9.42 -5.79
CA PRO A 128 11.78 -9.06 -4.41
C PRO A 128 13.04 -8.20 -4.35
N ILE A 129 12.98 -7.13 -3.56
CA ILE A 129 14.10 -6.20 -3.31
C ILE A 129 14.67 -6.44 -1.90
N ASP A 130 13.79 -6.52 -0.91
CA ASP A 130 14.11 -6.86 0.48
C ASP A 130 13.08 -7.87 0.99
N GLU A 131 13.54 -8.97 1.60
CA GLU A 131 12.70 -10.09 2.01
C GLU A 131 12.63 -10.16 3.55
N PRO A 132 11.47 -10.53 4.13
CA PRO A 132 11.36 -10.70 5.58
C PRO A 132 12.34 -11.73 6.14
N CYS A 133 12.86 -11.47 7.33
CA CYS A 133 13.71 -12.38 8.09
C CYS A 133 13.10 -12.73 9.46
N GLU A 134 13.77 -13.57 10.25
CA GLU A 134 13.25 -13.98 11.57
C GLU A 134 13.14 -12.78 12.54
N GLU A 135 14.08 -11.84 12.47
CA GLU A 135 14.13 -10.65 13.31
C GLU A 135 13.14 -9.56 12.86
N GLU A 136 12.96 -9.40 11.55
CA GLU A 136 12.07 -8.41 10.94
C GLU A 136 11.02 -9.09 10.04
N PRO A 137 10.07 -9.86 10.60
CA PRO A 137 9.18 -10.74 9.83
C PRO A 137 8.13 -10.00 8.99
N PHE A 138 8.00 -8.69 9.19
CA PHE A 138 7.07 -7.84 8.45
C PHE A 138 7.79 -6.88 7.51
N ARG A 139 9.12 -6.85 7.49
CA ARG A 139 9.89 -5.96 6.63
C ARG A 139 10.00 -6.57 5.25
N SER A 140 9.44 -5.91 4.24
CA SER A 140 9.58 -6.36 2.86
C SER A 140 9.57 -5.19 1.90
N LEU A 141 10.31 -5.31 0.81
CA LEU A 141 10.24 -4.38 -0.32
C LEU A 141 10.14 -5.17 -1.63
N VAL A 142 9.08 -4.96 -2.39
CA VAL A 142 8.79 -5.77 -3.59
C VAL A 142 8.32 -4.89 -4.75
N ILE A 143 8.74 -5.22 -5.98
CA ILE A 143 8.20 -4.63 -7.20
C ILE A 143 7.02 -5.47 -7.66
N LYS A 144 5.88 -4.82 -7.90
CA LYS A 144 4.63 -5.45 -8.35
C LYS A 144 4.10 -4.78 -9.62
N TRP A 145 3.41 -5.58 -10.42
CA TRP A 145 2.65 -5.13 -11.59
C TRP A 145 1.16 -5.32 -11.35
N LEU A 146 0.38 -4.28 -11.59
CA LEU A 146 -1.07 -4.27 -11.47
C LEU A 146 -1.71 -4.02 -12.84
N PRO A 147 -2.39 -5.01 -13.45
CA PRO A 147 -3.27 -4.76 -14.58
C PRO A 147 -4.56 -4.11 -14.08
N LEU A 148 -4.93 -2.95 -14.61
CA LEU A 148 -6.26 -2.37 -14.38
C LEU A 148 -7.19 -2.78 -15.52
N ASP A 149 -8.33 -3.37 -15.16
CA ASP A 149 -9.36 -3.73 -16.13
C ASP A 149 -9.90 -2.48 -16.87
N ALA A 150 -9.93 -2.56 -18.20
CA ALA A 150 -10.52 -1.56 -19.09
C ALA A 150 -12.04 -1.40 -18.88
N SER A 151 -12.70 -2.30 -18.17
CA SER A 151 -14.11 -2.13 -17.79
C SER A 151 -14.35 -0.95 -16.83
N LEU A 152 -13.32 -0.56 -16.06
CA LEU A 152 -13.38 0.54 -15.08
C LEU A 152 -12.85 1.88 -15.64
N ILE A 153 -12.07 1.84 -16.74
CA ILE A 153 -11.40 3.02 -17.31
C ILE A 153 -11.47 2.97 -18.84
N LYS A 154 -11.65 4.11 -19.53
CA LYS A 154 -11.76 4.22 -21.01
C LYS A 154 -10.63 3.55 -21.83
N LYS A 155 -9.52 3.13 -21.19
CA LYS A 155 -8.40 2.42 -21.78
C LYS A 155 -7.77 1.51 -20.72
N ALA A 156 -7.46 0.26 -21.08
CA ALA A 156 -6.63 -0.62 -20.26
C ALA A 156 -5.35 0.14 -19.84
N ARG A 157 -5.06 0.14 -18.54
CA ARG A 157 -3.82 0.69 -17.99
C ARG A 157 -3.20 -0.37 -17.11
N ASP A 158 -1.89 -0.33 -17.02
CA ASP A 158 -1.15 -1.06 -16.02
C ASP A 158 -0.24 -0.13 -15.23
N PHE A 159 0.14 -0.58 -14.04
CA PHE A 159 1.09 0.11 -13.19
C PHE A 159 2.15 -0.87 -12.72
N VAL A 160 3.41 -0.45 -12.80
CA VAL A 160 4.49 -1.04 -12.00
C VAL A 160 4.70 -0.13 -10.80
N TYR A 161 4.76 -0.73 -9.63
CA TYR A 161 4.90 -0.01 -8.37
C TYR A 161 5.76 -0.81 -7.40
N ILE A 162 6.31 -0.10 -6.42
CA ILE A 162 7.04 -0.69 -5.30
C ILE A 162 6.09 -0.75 -4.11
N GLU A 163 6.05 -1.86 -3.41
CA GLU A 163 5.29 -2.01 -2.18
C GLU A 163 6.25 -2.31 -1.03
N ALA A 164 6.21 -1.46 -0.01
CA ALA A 164 6.96 -1.62 1.21
C ALA A 164 6.03 -2.01 2.36
N THR A 165 6.45 -2.94 3.21
CA THR A 165 5.73 -3.28 4.44
C THR A 165 6.68 -3.35 5.62
N GLY A 166 6.15 -3.11 6.82
CA GLY A 166 6.95 -3.14 8.04
C GLY A 166 6.19 -2.62 9.25
N ILE A 167 6.92 -2.48 10.36
CA ILE A 167 6.40 -1.90 11.61
C ILE A 167 7.35 -0.80 12.09
N LEU A 168 6.78 0.37 12.33
CA LEU A 168 7.43 1.51 12.95
C LEU A 168 7.01 1.63 14.41
N HIS A 169 7.78 2.42 15.16
CA HIS A 169 7.50 2.73 16.55
C HIS A 169 7.39 4.24 16.73
N PHE A 170 6.34 4.68 17.41
CA PHE A 170 6.23 6.06 17.87
C PHE A 170 7.21 6.32 19.03
N GLY A 171 7.48 7.60 19.30
CA GLY A 171 8.35 7.99 20.42
C GLY A 171 7.87 7.52 21.80
N ASN A 172 6.58 7.19 21.93
CA ASN A 172 5.97 6.63 23.15
C ASN A 172 6.06 5.09 23.24
N GLY A 173 6.60 4.41 22.21
CA GLY A 173 6.72 2.96 22.14
C GLY A 173 5.56 2.23 21.46
N ASP A 174 4.49 2.93 21.07
CA ASP A 174 3.38 2.33 20.32
C ASP A 174 3.83 1.89 18.93
N ARG A 175 3.29 0.75 18.47
CA ARG A 175 3.64 0.14 17.18
C ARG A 175 2.67 0.57 16.07
N VAL A 176 3.21 0.81 14.89
CA VAL A 176 2.45 1.18 13.68
C VAL A 176 2.87 0.27 12.53
N GLY A 177 1.96 -0.58 12.07
CA GLY A 177 2.16 -1.35 10.85
C GLY A 177 1.90 -0.49 9.61
N TYR A 178 2.69 -0.69 8.55
CA TYR A 178 2.49 0.01 7.28
C TYR A 178 2.51 -0.96 6.09
N CYS A 179 1.76 -0.57 5.05
CA CYS A 179 1.84 -1.11 3.70
C CYS A 179 1.76 0.09 2.75
N TYR A 180 2.87 0.39 2.09
CA TYR A 180 3.06 1.61 1.34
C TYR A 180 3.34 1.28 -0.14
N PRO A 181 2.32 1.38 -1.02
CA PRO A 181 2.52 1.28 -2.46
C PRO A 181 2.98 2.63 -3.03
N HIS A 182 4.17 2.66 -3.62
CA HIS A 182 4.74 3.81 -4.32
C HIS A 182 4.78 3.56 -5.82
N LYS A 183 4.09 4.42 -6.59
CA LYS A 183 4.13 4.39 -8.07
C LYS A 183 5.25 5.31 -8.56
N SER A 184 6.09 4.82 -9.48
CA SER A 184 7.09 5.64 -10.18
C SER A 184 6.45 6.64 -11.14
#